data_AF-A0A494YTW7-F1
#
_entry.id   AF-A0A494YTW7-F1
#
_cell.length_a   1.000
_cell.length_b   1.000
_cell.length_c   1.000
_cell.angle_alpha   90.00
_cell.angle_beta   90.00
_cell.angle_gamma   90.00
#
_symmetry.space_group_name_H-M   'P 1'
#
loop_
_entity.id
_entity.type
_entity.pdbx_description
1 polymer ?
#
loop_
_entity_poly.entity_id
_entity_poly.type
_entity_poly.pdbx_seq_one_letter_code
_entity_poly.pdbx_strand_id
1 'polypeptide(L)'
;MLGWCALSLFILIYIVRSKENITVVGVRTEYCVDTTCRRALSLGYQVTLIADGHTTIDDILPAKQIIEHHNINLSKLSAADCKIAVVSSSEHVF
;
A
#
# COMPACT_ATOMS: atom_id res chain seq x y z
N MET A 1 -0.13 7.73 18.07
CA MET A 1 -0.97 6.56 18.42
C MET A 1 -1.02 5.63 17.22
N LEU A 2 -0.35 4.48 17.33
CA LEU A 2 -0.34 3.41 16.33
C LEU A 2 -1.73 2.79 16.25
N GLY A 3 -2.50 3.15 15.23
CA GLY A 3 -3.87 2.66 15.04
C GLY A 3 -3.85 1.36 14.25
N TRP A 4 -3.83 0.22 14.94
CA TRP A 4 -4.08 -1.09 14.35
C TRP A 4 -5.55 -1.16 13.96
N CYS A 5 -5.88 -1.03 12.67
CA CYS A 5 -7.24 -1.27 12.20
C CYS A 5 -7.45 -2.78 12.11
N ALA A 6 -7.96 -3.37 13.19
CA ALA A 6 -8.30 -4.77 13.28
C ALA A 6 -9.52 -5.07 12.40
N LEU A 7 -9.32 -5.80 11.30
CA LEU A 7 -10.26 -6.76 10.70
C LEU A 7 -9.49 -7.56 9.62
N SER A 8 -9.32 -8.86 9.88
CA SER A 8 -8.60 -9.91 9.13
C SER A 8 -7.14 -10.16 9.54
N LEU A 9 -6.94 -11.29 10.23
CA LEU A 9 -5.66 -11.93 10.52
C LEU A 9 -4.80 -12.01 9.24
N PHE A 10 -3.49 -11.79 9.35
CA PHE A 10 -2.44 -11.75 8.30
C PHE A 10 -2.08 -10.40 7.66
N ILE A 11 -2.51 -9.26 8.22
CA ILE A 11 -2.12 -7.93 7.75
C ILE A 11 -0.97 -7.37 8.62
N LEU A 12 0.29 -7.46 8.17
CA LEU A 12 1.36 -6.58 8.69
C LEU A 12 1.39 -5.31 7.84
N ILE A 13 0.29 -4.53 7.86
CA ILE A 13 0.28 -3.19 7.27
C ILE A 13 0.52 -2.19 8.39
N TYR A 14 1.66 -1.51 8.33
CA TYR A 14 1.96 -0.42 9.24
C TYR A 14 1.39 0.87 8.67
N ILE A 15 0.31 1.36 9.27
CA ILE A 15 -0.33 2.63 8.90
C ILE A 15 0.12 3.72 9.86
N VAL A 16 0.93 4.67 9.34
CA VAL A 16 1.14 5.96 10.01
C VAL A 16 -0.01 6.88 9.61
N ARG A 17 -0.77 7.38 10.59
CA ARG A 17 -1.91 8.27 10.36
C ARG A 17 -1.56 9.72 10.69
N SER A 18 -1.62 10.58 9.67
CA SER A 18 -2.02 11.99 9.83
C SER A 18 -3.49 12.10 9.37
N LYS A 19 -4.23 13.15 9.73
CA LYS A 19 -5.71 13.23 9.60
C LYS A 19 -6.28 12.75 8.24
N GLU A 20 -5.52 12.84 7.14
CA GLU A 20 -5.95 12.44 5.79
C GLU A 20 -4.93 11.58 5.01
N ASN A 21 -3.74 11.31 5.56
CA ASN A 21 -2.66 10.58 4.87
C ASN A 21 -2.38 9.24 5.55
N ILE A 22 -2.20 8.19 4.74
CA ILE A 22 -1.74 6.87 5.20
C ILE A 22 -0.50 6.42 4.44
N THR A 23 0.46 5.81 5.15
CA THR A 23 1.55 5.06 4.54
C THR A 23 1.24 3.57 4.58
N VAL A 24 1.54 2.84 3.51
CA VAL A 24 1.29 1.40 3.38
C VAL A 24 2.60 0.67 3.06
N VAL A 25 2.86 -0.38 3.84
CA VAL A 25 3.92 -1.39 3.72
C VAL A 25 3.28 -2.74 4.07
N GLY A 26 3.89 -3.88 3.70
CA GLY A 26 3.45 -5.17 4.24
C GLY A 26 3.40 -6.33 3.25
N VAL A 27 2.59 -7.34 3.58
CA VAL A 27 2.38 -8.53 2.76
C VAL A 27 0.91 -8.94 2.84
N ARG A 28 0.32 -9.59 1.84
CA ARG A 28 0.89 -9.94 0.53
C ARG A 28 0.52 -8.89 -0.53
N THR A 29 1.46 -8.55 -1.44
CA THR A 29 1.31 -7.51 -2.48
C THR A 29 -0.05 -7.51 -3.19
N GLU A 30 -0.39 -8.62 -3.84
CA GLU A 30 -1.56 -8.75 -4.70
C GLU A 30 -2.88 -8.98 -3.96
N TYR A 31 -2.84 -9.07 -2.63
CA TYR A 31 -4.00 -9.25 -1.78
C TYR A 31 -4.18 -8.07 -0.83
N CYS A 32 -3.62 -8.18 0.38
CA CYS A 32 -3.87 -7.24 1.46
C CYS A 32 -3.36 -5.84 1.14
N VAL A 33 -2.21 -5.73 0.48
CA VAL A 33 -1.59 -4.43 0.15
C VAL A 33 -2.40 -3.72 -0.92
N ASP A 34 -2.66 -4.36 -2.07
CA ASP A 34 -3.50 -3.81 -3.14
C ASP A 34 -4.90 -3.42 -2.63
N THR A 35 -5.57 -4.32 -1.91
CA THR A 35 -6.93 -4.09 -1.40
C THR A 35 -6.96 -2.92 -0.41
N THR A 36 -5.97 -2.82 0.49
CA THR A 36 -5.91 -1.74 1.47
C THR A 36 -5.66 -0.40 0.80
N CYS A 37 -4.73 -0.34 -0.14
CA CYS A 37 -4.46 0.86 -0.94
C CYS A 37 -5.72 1.37 -1.64
N ARG A 38 -6.43 0.48 -2.34
CA ARG A 38 -7.68 0.81 -3.03
C ARG A 38 -8.77 1.24 -2.06
N ARG A 39 -8.95 0.52 -0.95
CA ARG A 39 -9.97 0.84 0.05
C ARG A 39 -9.72 2.19 0.70
N ALA A 40 -8.47 2.48 1.05
CA ALA A 40 -8.09 3.76 1.62
C ALA A 40 -8.33 4.91 0.65
N LEU A 41 -7.95 4.74 -0.62
CA LEU A 41 -8.24 5.70 -1.68
C LEU A 41 -9.76 5.95 -1.80
N SER A 42 -10.58 4.90 -1.83
CA SER A 42 -12.05 5.04 -1.89
C SER A 42 -12.67 5.67 -0.63
N LEU A 43 -11.96 5.67 0.50
CA LEU A 43 -12.38 6.33 1.74
C LEU A 43 -11.88 7.79 1.82
N GLY A 44 -11.21 8.30 0.78
CA GLY A 44 -10.72 9.67 0.70
C GLY A 44 -9.34 9.90 1.32
N TYR A 45 -8.59 8.84 1.64
CA TYR A 45 -7.23 8.99 2.16
C TYR A 45 -6.23 9.22 1.03
N GLN A 46 -5.27 10.10 1.27
CA GLN A 46 -4.05 10.16 0.50
C GLN A 46 -3.17 8.96 0.87
N VAL A 47 -2.80 8.13 -0.11
CA VAL A 47 -2.03 6.90 0.14
C VAL A 47 -0.60 7.08 -0.32
N THR A 48 0.36 6.75 0.53
CA THR A 48 1.77 6.54 0.15
C THR A 48 2.09 5.07 0.28
N LEU A 49 2.24 4.36 -0.84
CA LEU A 49 2.75 2.99 -0.88
C LEU A 49 4.27 3.03 -0.98
N ILE A 50 4.95 2.36 -0.07
CA ILE A 50 6.42 2.22 -0.14
C ILE A 50 6.74 1.08 -1.11
N ALA A 51 7.36 1.41 -2.25
CA ALA A 51 7.54 0.53 -3.40
C ALA A 51 8.32 -0.75 -3.07
N ASP A 52 9.29 -0.64 -2.17
CA ASP A 52 10.15 -1.71 -1.63
C ASP A 52 9.74 -2.13 -0.21
N GLY A 53 8.64 -1.58 0.30
CA GLY A 53 8.09 -1.86 1.62
C GLY A 53 7.03 -2.95 1.63
N HIS A 54 6.74 -3.59 0.50
CA HIS A 54 5.85 -4.74 0.43
C HIS A 54 6.43 -5.91 -0.35
N THR A 55 5.94 -7.13 -0.07
CA THR A 55 6.44 -8.33 -0.74
C THR A 55 5.37 -9.42 -0.91
N THR A 56 5.74 -10.46 -1.65
CA THR A 56 4.94 -11.64 -1.98
C THR A 56 5.83 -12.86 -2.24
N ILE A 57 5.23 -13.99 -2.61
CA ILE A 57 5.94 -15.19 -3.06
C ILE A 57 5.65 -15.43 -4.55
N ASP A 58 6.45 -16.30 -5.17
CA ASP A 58 6.18 -16.73 -6.54
C ASP A 58 4.82 -17.43 -6.64
N ASP A 59 4.12 -17.20 -7.74
CA ASP A 59 2.87 -17.86 -8.12
C ASP A 59 2.93 -18.13 -9.65
N ILE A 60 1.84 -17.92 -10.39
CA ILE A 60 1.83 -17.94 -11.87
C ILE A 60 2.90 -16.98 -12.45
N LEU A 61 3.25 -15.91 -11.71
CA LEU A 61 4.34 -14.98 -12.03
C LEU A 61 5.40 -14.96 -10.92
N PRO A 62 6.67 -14.64 -11.24
CA PRO A 62 7.69 -14.37 -10.24
C PRO A 62 7.29 -13.22 -9.30
N ALA A 63 7.60 -13.34 -8.01
CA ALA A 63 7.26 -12.37 -6.97
C ALA A 63 7.67 -10.94 -7.35
N LYS A 64 8.86 -10.78 -7.95
CA LYS A 64 9.36 -9.49 -8.44
C LYS A 64 8.43 -8.86 -9.49
N GLN A 65 7.91 -9.65 -10.43
CA GLN A 65 6.99 -9.15 -11.45
C GLN A 65 5.64 -8.77 -10.83
N ILE A 66 5.16 -9.55 -9.84
CA ILE A 66 3.94 -9.20 -9.11
C ILE A 66 4.12 -7.86 -8.38
N ILE A 67 5.24 -7.66 -7.69
CA ILE A 67 5.58 -6.40 -6.99
C ILE A 67 5.65 -5.23 -7.96
N GLU A 68 6.41 -5.35 -9.05
CA GLU A 68 6.55 -4.30 -10.06
C GLU A 68 5.22 -3.94 -10.71
N HIS A 69 4.42 -4.96 -11.05
CA HIS A 69 3.08 -4.76 -11.62
C HIS A 69 2.17 -3.96 -10.69
N HIS A 70 2.15 -4.27 -9.40
CA HIS A 70 1.31 -3.57 -8.44
C HIS A 70 1.80 -2.15 -8.15
N ASN A 71 3.11 -1.92 -8.09
CA ASN A 71 3.67 -0.55 -8.02
C ASN A 71 3.21 0.30 -9.21
N ILE A 72 3.30 -0.25 -10.43
CA ILE A 72 2.87 0.45 -11.66
C ILE A 72 1.35 0.67 -11.69
N ASN A 73 0.55 -0.31 -11.28
CA ASN A 73 -0.89 -0.18 -11.35
C ASN A 73 -1.46 0.74 -10.27
N LEU A 74 -0.99 0.61 -9.04
CA LEU A 74 -1.49 1.41 -7.92
C LEU A 74 -1.11 2.89 -8.08
N SER A 75 0.08 3.21 -8.60
CA SER A 75 0.50 4.60 -8.90
C SER A 75 -0.39 5.33 -9.92
N LYS A 76 -1.19 4.59 -10.70
CA LYS A 76 -2.12 5.16 -11.69
C LYS A 76 -3.50 5.46 -11.12
N LEU A 77 -3.77 5.12 -9.85
CA LEU A 77 -5.08 5.29 -9.24
C LEU A 77 -5.20 6.64 -8.52
N SER A 78 -6.32 7.31 -8.78
CA SER A 78 -6.78 8.50 -8.08
C SER A 78 -8.30 8.45 -7.91
N ALA A 79 -8.81 9.16 -6.92
CA ALA A 79 -10.25 9.33 -6.67
C ALA A 79 -10.52 10.76 -6.17
N ALA A 80 -11.36 11.50 -6.89
CA ALA A 80 -11.64 12.92 -6.62
C ALA A 80 -10.35 13.73 -6.38
N ASP A 81 -10.05 14.04 -5.11
CA ASP A 81 -8.90 14.84 -4.68
C ASP A 81 -7.77 14.01 -4.00
N CYS A 82 -7.89 12.69 -3.95
CA CYS A 82 -6.89 11.80 -3.38
C CYS A 82 -6.25 10.88 -4.44
N LYS A 83 -5.03 10.39 -4.16
CA LYS A 83 -4.21 9.55 -5.06
C LYS A 83 -3.36 8.57 -4.27
N ILE A 84 -2.81 7.59 -4.98
CA ILE A 84 -1.76 6.73 -4.46
C ILE A 84 -0.42 7.20 -5.00
N ALA A 85 0.46 7.68 -4.12
CA ALA A 85 1.86 7.92 -4.41
C ALA A 85 2.66 6.64 -4.12
N VAL A 86 3.49 6.22 -5.07
CA VAL A 86 4.41 5.09 -4.88
C VAL A 86 5.82 5.68 -4.76
N VAL A 87 6.49 5.45 -3.63
CA VAL A 87 7.79 6.06 -3.31
C VAL A 87 8.77 5.01 -2.79
N SER A 88 10.07 5.23 -2.99
CA SER A 88 11.11 4.39 -2.38
C SER A 88 11.18 4.63 -0.86
N SER A 89 11.49 3.61 -0.07
CA SER A 89 11.71 3.74 1.37
C SER A 89 12.81 4.74 1.72
N SER A 90 13.80 4.92 0.85
CA SER A 90 14.90 5.88 1.02
C SER A 90 14.47 7.35 0.89
N GLU A 91 13.34 7.61 0.24
CA GLU A 91 12.83 8.96 -0.03
C GLU A 91 11.78 9.41 1.00
N HIS A 92 11.27 8.48 1.82
CA HIS A 92 10.18 8.69 2.75
C HIS A 92 10.64 8.56 4.20
N VAL A 93 11.05 9.68 4.80
CA VAL A 93 11.45 9.76 6.23
C VAL A 93 10.20 10.07 7.08
N PHE A 94 9.93 9.22 8.07
CA PHE A 94 8.77 9.32 8.97
C PHE A 94 8.76 10.57 9.87
#